data_AF-A0A7K5BNC8-F1
#
_entry.id   AF-A0A7K5BNC8-F1
#
_cell.length_a   1.000
_cell.length_b   1.000
_cell.length_c   1.000
_cell.angle_alpha   90.00
_cell.angle_beta   90.00
_cell.angle_gamma   90.00
#
_symmetry.space_group_name_H-M   'P 1'
#
loop_
_entity.id
_entity.type
_entity.pdbx_description
1 polymer ?
#
loop_
_entity_poly.entity_id
_entity_poly.type
_entity_poly.pdbx_seq_one_letter_code
_entity_poly.pdbx_strand_id
1 'polypeptide(L)'
;PYSFSSQPRSLPPRPKYREQSNAAETEKGPVRYGNIMIDPRVVRGNVLSVRPPPPQSTEPHTLEVKRQRRAQKHVLARRFTQEQIRPGTPEPVKGREHVHVQTELYLEEISDRIIEVDGECQTDDFLDRPPTPLFIPAKSGKDVATQIEEGELFDFDIEVKPILEVLVGKTVEQALLEVMEEEELAQLWSHQRAFAELRNAEFAELQRLEEQDRRIREEKERRRLEHLEKLRKQKETAEKIAARAFAQRYLADLIPSVFNNLHDSGFFYDPIERDIETEFLPWLMSEVEETLQKKVLGRTMLDSLIRVVVEKRLDEFSHPPPSAQTKAPAEEPGATDAAPKISGEADAADQPAAEKEETDQPVAEEEPS
;
A
#
# COMPACT_ATOMS: atom_id res chain seq x y z
N PRO A 1 27.23 13.94 -22.89
CA PRO A 1 25.89 13.37 -22.63
C PRO A 1 24.88 13.91 -23.67
N TYR A 2 24.66 13.15 -24.75
CA TYR A 2 23.68 13.48 -25.78
C TYR A 2 22.35 12.81 -25.43
N SER A 3 21.32 13.63 -25.15
CA SER A 3 19.96 13.17 -24.83
C SER A 3 19.09 13.31 -26.07
N PHE A 4 18.57 12.19 -26.57
CA PHE A 4 17.60 12.15 -27.66
C PHE A 4 16.21 11.91 -27.08
N SER A 5 15.31 12.88 -27.19
CA SER A 5 13.90 12.74 -26.81
C SER A 5 13.01 12.92 -28.04
N SER A 6 12.29 11.87 -28.43
CA SER A 6 11.22 11.96 -29.45
C SER A 6 9.86 11.86 -28.77
N GLN A 7 8.95 12.80 -29.05
CA GLN A 7 7.56 12.69 -28.60
C GLN A 7 6.83 11.54 -29.33
N PRO A 8 5.93 10.81 -28.68
CA PRO A 8 5.26 9.67 -29.28
C PRO A 8 4.30 10.14 -30.39
N ARG A 9 4.49 9.61 -31.60
CA ARG A 9 3.60 9.81 -32.75
C ARG A 9 2.63 8.63 -32.84
N SER A 10 1.33 8.90 -32.79
CA SER A 10 0.31 7.86 -32.96
C SER A 10 0.32 7.36 -34.42
N LEU A 11 0.31 6.03 -34.56
CA LEU A 11 0.17 5.37 -35.86
C LEU A 11 -1.29 5.43 -36.32
N PRO A 12 -1.58 5.69 -37.61
CA PRO A 12 -2.95 5.62 -38.11
C PRO A 12 -3.46 4.18 -38.01
N PRO A 13 -4.74 3.96 -37.67
CA PRO A 13 -5.29 2.63 -37.51
C PRO A 13 -5.26 1.87 -38.85
N ARG A 14 -4.64 0.69 -38.85
CA ARG A 14 -4.76 -0.25 -39.97
C ARG A 14 -6.14 -0.93 -39.92
N PRO A 15 -6.92 -0.92 -41.01
CA PRO A 15 -8.16 -1.68 -41.07
C PRO A 15 -7.87 -3.19 -40.96
N LYS A 16 -8.67 -3.89 -40.15
CA LYS A 16 -8.50 -5.31 -39.79
C LYS A 16 -9.08 -6.30 -40.82
N TYR A 17 -9.65 -5.84 -41.93
CA TYR A 17 -10.22 -6.73 -42.95
C TYR A 17 -9.92 -6.21 -44.36
N ARG A 18 -9.70 -7.15 -45.29
CA ARG A 18 -9.51 -6.85 -46.71
C ARG A 18 -10.86 -6.84 -47.40
N GLU A 19 -11.39 -5.67 -47.68
CA GLU A 19 -12.54 -5.53 -48.57
C GLU A 19 -12.10 -5.74 -50.03
N GLN A 20 -12.82 -6.62 -50.73
CA GLN A 20 -12.72 -6.81 -52.17
C GLN A 20 -13.90 -6.09 -52.85
N SER A 21 -13.55 -5.36 -53.91
CA SER A 21 -14.37 -4.86 -55.04
C SER A 21 -15.46 -3.82 -54.75
N ASN A 22 -15.27 -2.57 -55.20
CA ASN A 22 -15.60 -2.15 -56.56
C ASN A 22 -15.22 -0.68 -56.84
N ALA A 23 -15.11 -0.37 -58.14
CA ALA A 23 -14.56 0.81 -58.77
C ALA A 23 -15.02 2.17 -58.24
N ALA A 24 -14.04 3.02 -57.93
CA ALA A 24 -14.10 4.47 -58.17
C ALA A 24 -12.66 4.94 -58.40
N GLU A 25 -12.30 5.14 -59.67
CA GLU A 25 -11.06 5.80 -60.05
C GLU A 25 -11.08 7.23 -59.50
N THR A 26 -10.29 7.46 -58.45
CA THR A 26 -9.86 8.80 -58.06
C THR A 26 -8.34 8.78 -58.10
N GLU A 27 -7.83 9.62 -58.98
CA GLU A 27 -6.42 9.86 -59.26
C GLU A 27 -5.56 9.97 -57.98
N LYS A 28 -4.76 8.95 -57.72
CA LYS A 28 -3.50 9.08 -56.97
C LYS A 28 -2.46 8.25 -57.69
N GLY A 29 -1.44 8.94 -58.20
CA GLY A 29 -0.38 8.37 -59.03
C GLY A 29 0.33 7.16 -58.40
N PRO A 30 1.09 6.40 -59.21
CA PRO A 30 1.70 5.16 -58.75
C PRO A 30 2.65 5.46 -57.60
N VAL A 31 2.47 4.74 -56.48
CA VAL A 31 3.42 4.69 -55.37
C VAL A 31 4.74 4.18 -55.95
N ARG A 32 5.67 5.11 -56.24
CA ARG A 32 7.03 4.77 -56.64
C ARG A 32 7.71 4.13 -55.43
N TYR A 33 7.81 2.81 -55.42
CA TYR A 33 8.73 2.12 -54.53
C TYR A 33 10.14 2.65 -54.81
N GLY A 34 10.69 3.41 -53.87
CA GLY A 34 12.08 3.87 -53.94
C GLY A 34 12.98 2.67 -53.73
N ASN A 35 13.75 2.28 -54.75
CA ASN A 35 14.77 1.25 -54.60
C ASN A 35 15.77 1.68 -53.52
N ILE A 36 15.78 0.93 -52.40
CA ILE A 36 16.69 1.12 -51.25
C ILE A 36 18.17 1.05 -51.68
N MET A 37 18.44 0.47 -52.85
CA MET A 37 19.75 0.43 -53.52
C MET A 37 20.25 1.78 -54.05
N ILE A 38 19.41 2.82 -54.11
CA ILE A 38 19.78 4.15 -54.62
C ILE A 38 19.46 5.27 -53.59
N ASP A 39 18.93 4.93 -52.41
CA ASP A 39 18.63 5.92 -51.38
C ASP A 39 19.94 6.51 -50.78
N PRO A 40 20.16 7.85 -50.85
CA PRO A 40 21.35 8.51 -50.34
C PRO A 40 21.45 8.51 -48.80
N ARG A 41 20.37 8.14 -48.09
CA ARG A 41 20.37 8.01 -46.63
C ARG A 41 20.89 6.65 -46.16
N VAL A 42 21.00 5.69 -47.06
CA VAL A 42 21.47 4.33 -46.77
C VAL A 42 22.98 4.28 -47.02
N VAL A 43 23.75 4.38 -45.93
CA VAL A 43 25.22 4.28 -45.99
C VAL A 43 25.61 2.84 -46.30
N ARG A 44 26.06 2.61 -47.54
CA ARG A 44 26.57 1.30 -47.98
C ARG A 44 28.07 1.25 -47.70
N GLY A 45 28.44 0.71 -46.55
CA GLY A 45 29.82 0.55 -46.11
C GLY A 45 30.12 -0.86 -45.60
N ASN A 46 31.37 -1.30 -45.76
CA ASN A 46 31.89 -2.55 -45.24
C ASN A 46 32.10 -2.45 -43.71
N VAL A 47 31.45 -3.32 -42.93
CA VAL A 47 31.45 -3.33 -41.45
C VAL A 47 32.77 -3.78 -40.80
N LEU A 48 33.79 -4.14 -41.59
CA LEU A 48 35.10 -4.61 -41.12
C LEU A 48 36.19 -3.54 -41.01
N SER A 49 35.86 -2.25 -41.02
CA SER A 49 36.87 -1.16 -41.01
C SER A 49 37.13 -0.50 -39.65
N VAL A 50 36.58 -1.03 -38.55
CA VAL A 50 37.05 -0.65 -37.20
C VAL A 50 38.25 -1.51 -36.82
N ARG A 51 39.40 -1.25 -37.46
CA ARG A 51 40.70 -1.67 -36.97
C ARG A 51 41.48 -0.39 -36.66
N PRO A 52 41.99 -0.19 -35.43
CA PRO A 52 42.77 1.00 -35.14
C PRO A 52 44.04 0.98 -36.00
N PRO A 53 44.51 2.15 -36.50
CA PRO A 53 45.70 2.21 -37.33
C PRO A 53 46.93 1.77 -36.51
N PRO A 54 47.86 0.99 -37.09
CA PRO A 54 49.15 0.75 -36.45
C PRO A 54 49.96 2.06 -36.40
N PRO A 55 50.88 2.19 -35.43
CA PRO A 55 51.70 3.40 -35.29
C PRO A 55 52.52 3.66 -36.56
N GLN A 56 52.53 4.92 -36.97
CA GLN A 56 53.25 5.42 -38.13
C GLN A 56 54.76 5.22 -37.92
N SER A 57 55.37 4.32 -38.69
CA SER A 57 56.80 4.38 -38.97
C SER A 57 57.01 5.25 -40.22
N THR A 58 57.78 6.31 -40.01
CA THR A 58 58.22 7.29 -40.99
C THR A 58 59.22 6.64 -41.93
N GLU A 59 58.82 6.31 -43.17
CA GLU A 59 59.75 6.06 -44.28
C GLU A 59 59.13 6.58 -45.59
N PRO A 60 59.62 7.70 -46.16
CA PRO A 60 59.09 8.26 -47.39
C PRO A 60 59.82 7.65 -48.60
N HIS A 61 59.39 6.49 -49.08
CA HIS A 61 59.62 6.03 -50.46
C HIS A 61 58.84 4.72 -50.66
N THR A 62 58.14 4.54 -51.79
CA THR A 62 57.78 3.22 -52.44
C THR A 62 56.41 3.18 -53.16
N LEU A 63 55.69 4.28 -53.35
CA LEU A 63 54.49 4.24 -54.23
C LEU A 63 54.87 3.93 -55.70
N GLU A 64 55.98 4.48 -56.18
CA GLU A 64 56.49 4.21 -57.54
C GLU A 64 57.05 2.79 -57.69
N VAL A 65 57.74 2.27 -56.67
CA VAL A 65 58.32 0.91 -56.66
C VAL A 65 57.22 -0.16 -56.68
N LYS A 66 56.11 0.06 -55.97
CA LYS A 66 54.93 -0.84 -56.02
C LYS A 66 54.24 -0.82 -57.38
N ARG A 67 54.18 0.35 -58.05
CA ARG A 67 53.60 0.50 -59.39
C ARG A 67 54.44 -0.20 -60.47
N GLN A 68 55.77 -0.10 -60.38
CA GLN A 68 56.70 -0.81 -61.28
C GLN A 68 56.62 -2.34 -61.13
N ARG A 69 56.53 -2.87 -59.90
CA ARG A 69 56.33 -4.32 -59.66
C ARG A 69 54.99 -4.83 -60.21
N ARG A 70 53.91 -4.05 -60.12
CA ARG A 70 52.62 -4.42 -60.73
C ARG A 70 52.68 -4.43 -62.25
N ALA A 71 53.35 -3.44 -62.87
CA ALA A 71 53.55 -3.40 -64.32
C ALA A 71 54.39 -4.59 -64.82
N GLN A 72 55.46 -4.95 -64.11
CA GLN A 72 56.28 -6.13 -64.44
C GLN A 72 55.48 -7.44 -64.34
N LYS A 73 54.63 -7.60 -63.31
CA LYS A 73 53.73 -8.77 -63.22
C LYS A 73 52.72 -8.83 -64.37
N HIS A 74 52.21 -7.68 -64.82
CA HIS A 74 51.26 -7.63 -65.93
C HIS A 74 51.89 -7.96 -67.29
N VAL A 75 53.16 -7.57 -67.50
CA VAL A 75 53.93 -7.93 -68.71
C VAL A 75 54.26 -9.42 -68.73
N LEU A 76 54.65 -9.99 -67.59
CA LEU A 76 54.90 -11.43 -67.48
C LEU A 76 53.61 -12.24 -67.71
N ALA A 77 52.48 -11.83 -67.14
CA ALA A 77 51.19 -12.46 -67.39
C ALA A 77 50.79 -12.41 -68.88
N ARG A 78 51.08 -11.30 -69.58
CA ARG A 78 50.85 -11.18 -71.03
C ARG A 78 51.70 -12.14 -71.85
N ARG A 79 52.97 -12.35 -71.47
CA ARG A 79 53.86 -13.32 -72.14
C ARG A 79 53.33 -14.75 -71.99
N PHE A 80 52.94 -15.14 -70.77
CA PHE A 80 52.35 -16.46 -70.52
C PHE A 80 51.05 -16.70 -71.30
N THR A 81 50.17 -15.69 -71.41
CA THR A 81 48.96 -15.81 -72.24
C THR A 81 49.27 -15.88 -73.74
N GLN A 82 50.34 -15.24 -74.21
CA GLN A 82 50.72 -15.25 -75.63
C GLN A 82 51.33 -16.59 -76.04
N GLU A 83 52.01 -17.28 -75.12
CA GLU A 83 52.54 -18.64 -75.31
C GLU A 83 51.42 -19.70 -75.28
N GLN A 84 50.36 -19.51 -74.47
CA GLN A 84 49.24 -20.45 -74.39
C GLN A 84 48.17 -20.31 -75.51
N ILE A 85 48.12 -19.20 -76.26
CA ILE A 85 47.07 -18.95 -77.28
C ILE A 85 47.48 -19.39 -78.70
N ARG A 86 48.70 -19.92 -78.91
CA ARG A 86 49.06 -20.54 -80.20
C ARG A 86 48.82 -22.05 -80.12
N PRO A 87 47.87 -22.64 -80.86
CA PRO A 87 47.93 -24.07 -81.13
C PRO A 87 49.16 -24.30 -82.03
N GLY A 88 50.30 -24.63 -81.42
CA GLY A 88 51.50 -24.97 -82.15
C GLY A 88 51.27 -26.26 -82.94
N THR A 89 51.75 -26.30 -84.18
CA THR A 89 51.86 -27.55 -84.93
C THR A 89 52.61 -28.57 -84.06
N PRO A 90 52.11 -29.81 -83.89
CA PRO A 90 52.75 -30.80 -83.01
C PRO A 90 54.22 -31.00 -83.40
N GLU A 91 55.06 -31.39 -82.44
CA GLU A 91 56.50 -31.56 -82.68
C GLU A 91 56.80 -32.61 -83.76
N PRO A 92 57.86 -32.41 -84.57
CA PRO A 92 58.26 -33.39 -85.58
C PRO A 92 58.61 -34.73 -84.96
N VAL A 93 58.15 -35.81 -85.59
CA VAL A 93 58.52 -37.18 -85.20
C VAL A 93 60.06 -37.33 -85.28
N LYS A 94 60.68 -37.87 -84.22
CA LYS A 94 62.14 -38.00 -84.10
C LYS A 94 62.75 -38.60 -85.37
N GLY A 95 63.66 -37.87 -86.00
CA GLY A 95 64.35 -38.25 -87.23
C GLY A 95 63.76 -37.66 -88.52
N ARG A 96 62.75 -36.79 -88.44
CA ARG A 96 62.24 -36.02 -89.58
C ARG A 96 62.14 -34.53 -89.23
N GLU A 97 62.49 -33.67 -90.18
CA GLU A 97 62.32 -32.22 -90.06
C GLU A 97 61.03 -31.79 -90.79
N HIS A 98 60.33 -30.78 -90.26
CA HIS A 98 59.18 -30.21 -90.94
C HIS A 98 59.64 -29.29 -92.07
N VAL A 99 59.23 -29.61 -93.30
CA VAL A 99 59.45 -28.78 -94.48
C VAL A 99 58.18 -27.98 -94.77
N HIS A 100 58.34 -26.70 -95.09
CA HIS A 100 57.21 -25.84 -95.47
C HIS A 100 56.76 -26.21 -96.89
N VAL A 101 55.57 -26.80 -97.00
CA VAL A 101 54.95 -27.11 -98.28
C VAL A 101 54.14 -25.88 -98.73
N GLN A 102 54.24 -25.50 -100.01
CA GLN A 102 53.37 -24.47 -100.59
C GLN A 102 51.91 -24.95 -100.51
N THR A 103 51.15 -24.46 -99.54
CA THR A 103 49.70 -24.70 -99.39
C THR A 103 48.87 -23.56 -99.97
N GLU A 104 49.49 -22.64 -100.70
CA GLU A 104 48.78 -21.61 -101.44
C GLU A 104 48.14 -22.24 -102.68
N LEU A 105 46.97 -21.73 -103.09
CA LEU A 105 46.22 -22.25 -104.22
C LEU A 105 46.99 -21.98 -105.53
N TYR A 106 47.77 -22.95 -106.01
CA TYR A 106 48.45 -22.90 -107.30
C TYR A 106 47.67 -23.77 -108.29
N LEU A 107 47.01 -23.15 -109.28
CA LEU A 107 46.28 -23.84 -110.33
C LEU A 107 47.10 -23.76 -111.64
N GLU A 108 47.55 -24.90 -112.15
CA GLU A 108 48.06 -25.04 -113.51
C GLU A 108 46.90 -25.47 -114.43
N GLU A 109 46.59 -24.68 -115.45
CA GLU A 109 45.66 -25.09 -116.50
C GLU A 109 46.33 -26.10 -117.43
N ILE A 110 46.00 -27.39 -117.26
CA ILE A 110 46.39 -28.45 -118.19
C ILE A 110 45.52 -28.33 -119.44
N SER A 111 46.11 -27.90 -120.56
CA SER A 111 45.40 -27.59 -121.81
C SER A 111 45.39 -28.73 -122.83
N ASP A 112 45.88 -29.92 -122.48
CA ASP A 112 45.90 -31.07 -123.39
C ASP A 112 44.61 -31.90 -123.31
N ARG A 113 43.94 -32.05 -124.45
CA ARG A 113 42.77 -32.93 -124.60
C ARG A 113 43.23 -34.37 -124.77
N ILE A 114 42.72 -35.25 -123.91
CA ILE A 114 42.97 -36.69 -123.97
C ILE A 114 42.14 -37.29 -125.12
N ILE A 115 42.74 -38.16 -125.92
CA ILE A 115 42.09 -38.81 -127.07
C ILE A 115 41.20 -39.94 -126.54
N GLU A 116 39.89 -39.83 -126.75
CA GLU A 116 38.91 -40.88 -126.46
C GLU A 116 38.89 -41.88 -127.63
N VAL A 117 38.95 -43.18 -127.32
CA VAL A 117 38.85 -44.27 -128.29
C VAL A 117 37.68 -45.16 -127.88
N ASP A 118 36.66 -45.21 -128.73
CA ASP A 118 35.48 -46.05 -128.53
C ASP A 118 35.80 -47.51 -128.87
N GLY A 119 35.58 -48.40 -127.89
CA GLY A 119 35.66 -49.85 -128.06
C GLY A 119 34.26 -50.45 -127.96
N GLU A 120 33.75 -51.00 -129.05
CA GLU A 120 32.47 -51.71 -129.07
C GLU A 120 32.71 -53.20 -128.79
N CYS A 121 32.04 -53.75 -127.77
CA CYS A 121 32.09 -55.18 -127.43
C CYS A 121 30.69 -55.81 -127.47
N GLN A 122 30.64 -56.95 -128.15
CA GLN A 122 29.51 -57.82 -128.47
C GLN A 122 28.78 -58.37 -127.22
N THR A 123 27.45 -58.26 -127.20
CA THR A 123 26.56 -58.78 -126.16
C THR A 123 26.13 -60.21 -126.47
N ASP A 124 26.47 -61.17 -125.60
CA ASP A 124 25.86 -62.51 -125.56
C ASP A 124 24.67 -62.55 -124.57
N ASP A 125 23.72 -63.44 -124.84
CA ASP A 125 22.45 -63.56 -124.12
C ASP A 125 22.62 -63.94 -122.63
N PHE A 126 22.00 -63.14 -121.75
CA PHE A 126 22.15 -63.19 -120.30
C PHE A 126 21.39 -64.37 -119.68
N LEU A 127 22.10 -65.38 -119.14
CA LEU A 127 21.50 -66.39 -118.25
C LEU A 127 21.58 -65.92 -116.79
N ASP A 128 20.47 -66.01 -116.05
CA ASP A 128 20.38 -65.56 -114.66
C ASP A 128 21.37 -66.32 -113.76
N ARG A 129 22.33 -65.57 -113.21
CA ARG A 129 23.34 -66.05 -112.26
C ARG A 129 22.66 -66.36 -110.92
N PRO A 130 22.91 -67.52 -110.29
CA PRO A 130 22.40 -67.78 -108.95
C PRO A 130 22.94 -66.73 -107.96
N PRO A 131 22.16 -66.33 -106.93
CA PRO A 131 22.57 -65.31 -105.99
C PRO A 131 23.88 -65.72 -105.31
N THR A 132 24.85 -64.79 -105.30
CA THR A 132 26.16 -65.04 -104.69
C THR A 132 26.02 -65.29 -103.20
N PRO A 133 26.65 -66.34 -102.65
CA PRO A 133 26.63 -66.58 -101.22
C PRO A 133 27.24 -65.39 -100.46
N LEU A 134 26.64 -65.04 -99.31
CA LEU A 134 27.09 -63.95 -98.46
C LEU A 134 28.52 -64.22 -97.96
N PHE A 135 29.44 -63.29 -98.24
CA PHE A 135 30.81 -63.35 -97.75
C PHE A 135 30.85 -63.00 -96.26
N ILE A 136 31.21 -63.96 -95.42
CA ILE A 136 31.48 -63.74 -93.99
C ILE A 136 33.01 -63.74 -93.81
N PRO A 137 33.64 -62.59 -93.51
CA PRO A 137 35.08 -62.53 -93.27
C PRO A 137 35.45 -63.40 -92.07
N ALA A 138 36.56 -64.15 -92.16
CA ALA A 138 37.14 -64.83 -91.02
C ALA A 138 37.63 -63.79 -89.99
N LYS A 139 37.27 -63.95 -88.71
CA LYS A 139 37.74 -63.06 -87.64
C LYS A 139 39.27 -63.17 -87.54
N SER A 140 39.97 -62.10 -87.91
CA SER A 140 41.42 -61.95 -87.76
C SER A 140 41.70 -60.95 -86.64
N GLY A 141 41.95 -61.46 -85.43
CA GLY A 141 42.30 -60.69 -84.23
C GLY A 141 42.50 -61.61 -83.04
N LYS A 142 43.30 -61.20 -82.03
CA LYS A 142 43.37 -61.89 -80.74
C LYS A 142 42.37 -61.22 -79.80
N ASP A 143 41.34 -61.96 -79.40
CA ASP A 143 40.36 -61.46 -78.43
C ASP A 143 41.01 -61.45 -77.03
N VAL A 144 41.06 -60.26 -76.39
CA VAL A 144 41.53 -60.08 -75.02
C VAL A 144 40.40 -59.41 -74.23
N ALA A 145 39.93 -60.08 -73.19
CA ALA A 145 39.03 -59.46 -72.22
C ALA A 145 39.86 -58.91 -71.06
N THR A 146 39.55 -57.68 -70.65
CA THR A 146 40.04 -57.08 -69.41
C THR A 146 38.83 -56.82 -68.54
N GLN A 147 38.83 -57.36 -67.33
CA GLN A 147 37.78 -57.20 -66.34
C GLN A 147 38.43 -56.65 -65.07
N ILE A 148 37.79 -55.65 -64.47
CA ILE A 148 38.19 -55.12 -63.16
C ILE A 148 37.46 -55.93 -62.10
N GLU A 149 38.22 -56.52 -61.19
CA GLU A 149 37.66 -57.34 -60.11
C GLU A 149 37.19 -56.47 -58.93
N GLU A 150 36.31 -57.03 -58.10
CA GLU A 150 35.81 -56.32 -56.91
C GLU A 150 36.98 -55.95 -55.98
N GLY A 151 37.15 -54.64 -55.75
CA GLY A 151 38.20 -54.09 -54.87
C GLY A 151 39.47 -53.60 -55.57
N GLU A 152 39.63 -53.79 -56.89
CA GLU A 152 40.83 -53.35 -57.63
C GLU A 152 40.94 -51.81 -57.74
N LEU A 153 39.81 -51.10 -57.72
CA LEU A 153 39.73 -49.63 -57.79
C LEU A 153 39.47 -48.95 -56.44
N PHE A 154 39.41 -49.71 -55.34
CA PHE A 154 39.06 -49.15 -54.04
C PHE A 154 40.22 -48.37 -53.44
N ASP A 155 40.03 -47.06 -53.25
CA ASP A 155 40.96 -46.20 -52.52
C ASP A 155 40.35 -45.84 -51.15
N PHE A 156 40.91 -46.44 -50.10
CA PHE A 156 40.46 -46.22 -48.73
C PHE A 156 40.51 -44.74 -48.32
N ASP A 157 41.55 -44.00 -48.74
CA ASP A 157 41.75 -42.63 -48.32
C ASP A 157 40.73 -41.67 -48.96
N ILE A 158 40.09 -42.06 -50.06
CA ILE A 158 39.02 -41.30 -50.69
C ILE A 158 37.68 -41.69 -50.07
N GLU A 159 37.43 -43.00 -49.94
CA GLU A 159 36.12 -43.52 -49.53
C GLU A 159 35.83 -43.33 -48.03
N VAL A 160 36.86 -43.26 -47.17
CA VAL A 160 36.68 -43.04 -45.72
C VAL A 160 36.37 -41.59 -45.36
N LYS A 161 36.74 -40.62 -46.21
CA LYS A 161 36.55 -39.18 -45.96
C LYS A 161 35.10 -38.78 -45.63
N PRO A 162 34.07 -39.17 -46.42
CA PRO A 162 32.69 -38.80 -46.09
C PRO A 162 32.20 -39.43 -44.77
N ILE A 163 32.68 -40.63 -44.44
CA ILE A 163 32.33 -41.30 -43.18
C ILE A 163 32.93 -40.54 -41.99
N LEU A 164 34.21 -40.19 -42.08
CA LEU A 164 34.90 -39.42 -41.03
C LEU A 164 34.34 -38.01 -40.89
N GLU A 165 34.01 -37.34 -42.00
CA GLU A 165 33.41 -36.00 -41.97
C GLU A 165 32.08 -36.02 -41.22
N VAL A 166 31.22 -37.00 -41.48
CA VAL A 166 29.94 -37.14 -40.77
C VAL A 166 30.15 -37.52 -39.31
N LEU A 167 31.08 -38.41 -39.00
CA LEU A 167 31.35 -38.82 -37.61
C LEU A 167 31.91 -37.66 -36.78
N VAL A 168 32.92 -36.95 -37.30
CA VAL A 168 33.52 -35.81 -36.62
C VAL A 168 32.51 -34.65 -36.54
N GLY A 169 31.77 -34.38 -37.62
CA GLY A 169 30.74 -33.35 -37.63
C GLY A 169 29.66 -33.60 -36.58
N LYS A 170 29.08 -34.81 -36.55
CA LYS A 170 28.04 -35.16 -35.58
C LYS A 170 28.55 -35.18 -34.14
N THR A 171 29.76 -35.67 -33.90
CA THR A 171 30.32 -35.71 -32.54
C THR A 171 30.58 -34.32 -31.99
N VAL A 172 31.10 -33.39 -32.82
CA VAL A 172 31.32 -32.00 -32.43
C VAL A 172 30.00 -31.26 -32.27
N GLU A 173 29.04 -31.45 -33.17
CA GLU A 173 27.71 -30.83 -33.08
C GLU A 173 26.96 -31.28 -31.82
N GLN A 174 26.94 -32.59 -31.55
CA GLN A 174 26.32 -33.15 -30.35
C GLN A 174 27.00 -32.62 -29.08
N ALA A 175 28.33 -32.63 -29.02
CA ALA A 175 29.06 -32.12 -27.86
C ALA A 175 28.78 -30.61 -27.62
N LEU A 176 28.66 -29.82 -28.69
CA LEU A 176 28.34 -28.40 -28.56
C LEU A 176 26.92 -28.19 -28.00
N LEU A 177 25.94 -28.94 -28.49
CA LEU A 177 24.57 -28.87 -27.99
C LEU A 177 24.47 -29.27 -26.51
N GLU A 178 25.12 -30.37 -26.13
CA GLU A 178 25.16 -30.84 -24.73
C GLU A 178 25.77 -29.79 -23.80
N VAL A 179 26.91 -29.19 -24.17
CA VAL A 179 27.54 -28.13 -23.37
C VAL A 179 26.65 -26.89 -23.26
N MET A 180 25.99 -26.49 -24.35
CA MET A 180 25.06 -25.36 -24.31
C MET A 180 23.87 -25.64 -23.38
N GLU A 181 23.29 -26.83 -23.44
CA GLU A 181 22.20 -27.24 -22.55
C GLU A 181 22.64 -27.26 -21.07
N GLU A 182 23.83 -27.77 -20.78
CA GLU A 182 24.40 -27.78 -19.42
C GLU A 182 24.61 -26.36 -18.87
N GLU A 183 25.12 -25.45 -19.70
CA GLU A 183 25.31 -24.04 -19.31
C GLU A 183 23.97 -23.35 -19.05
N GLU A 184 22.96 -23.57 -19.90
CA GLU A 184 21.61 -23.03 -19.70
C GLU A 184 20.97 -23.54 -18.40
N LEU A 185 21.06 -24.85 -18.13
CA LEU A 185 20.55 -25.44 -16.89
C LEU A 185 21.28 -24.89 -15.65
N ALA A 186 22.60 -24.73 -15.73
CA ALA A 186 23.39 -24.14 -14.65
C ALA A 186 22.97 -22.70 -14.37
N GLN A 187 22.73 -21.89 -15.41
CA GLN A 187 22.23 -20.52 -15.28
C GLN A 187 20.83 -20.50 -14.65
N LEU A 188 19.90 -21.33 -15.11
CA LEU A 188 18.56 -21.42 -14.54
C LEU A 188 18.57 -21.79 -13.06
N TRP A 189 19.38 -22.78 -12.67
CA TRP A 189 19.54 -23.14 -11.27
C TRP A 189 20.17 -22.03 -10.44
N SER A 190 21.18 -21.33 -10.97
CA SER A 190 21.78 -20.19 -10.28
C SER A 190 20.74 -19.08 -10.02
N HIS A 191 19.91 -18.77 -11.01
CA HIS A 191 18.85 -17.79 -10.90
C HIS A 191 17.77 -18.23 -9.90
N GLN A 192 17.37 -19.50 -9.93
CA GLN A 192 16.39 -20.06 -8.99
C GLN A 192 16.91 -20.01 -7.55
N ARG A 193 18.18 -20.33 -7.31
CA ARG A 193 18.80 -20.23 -5.98
C ARG A 193 18.84 -18.78 -5.49
N ALA A 194 19.32 -17.86 -6.32
CA ALA A 194 19.35 -16.44 -5.97
C ALA A 194 17.95 -15.89 -5.64
N PHE A 195 16.93 -16.29 -6.41
CA PHE A 195 15.55 -15.90 -6.14
C PHE A 195 15.02 -16.51 -4.83
N ALA A 196 15.33 -17.78 -4.57
CA ALA A 196 14.94 -18.44 -3.32
C ALA A 196 15.61 -17.81 -2.10
N GLU A 197 16.89 -17.45 -2.20
CA GLU A 197 17.63 -16.74 -1.15
C GLU A 197 17.01 -15.36 -0.87
N LEU A 198 16.73 -14.57 -1.91
CA LEU A 198 16.07 -13.28 -1.76
C LEU A 198 14.69 -13.43 -1.10
N ARG A 199 13.87 -14.37 -1.60
CA ARG A 199 12.53 -14.62 -1.06
C ARG A 199 12.59 -15.05 0.41
N ASN A 200 13.56 -15.89 0.78
CA ASN A 200 13.73 -16.35 2.17
C ASN A 200 14.17 -15.19 3.08
N ALA A 201 15.04 -14.30 2.59
CA ALA A 201 15.44 -13.09 3.31
C ALA A 201 14.26 -12.14 3.51
N GLU A 202 13.50 -11.85 2.45
CA GLU A 202 12.28 -11.03 2.51
C GLU A 202 11.25 -11.62 3.48
N PHE A 203 11.04 -12.94 3.44
CA PHE A 203 10.10 -13.60 4.35
C PHE A 203 10.53 -13.47 5.82
N ALA A 204 11.83 -13.63 6.10
CA ALA A 204 12.37 -13.44 7.45
C ALA A 204 12.23 -11.98 7.94
N GLU A 205 12.43 -11.00 7.06
CA GLU A 205 12.21 -9.59 7.39
C GLU A 205 10.74 -9.27 7.68
N LEU A 206 9.82 -9.78 6.84
CA LEU A 206 8.38 -9.62 7.05
C LEU A 206 7.93 -10.21 8.38
N GLN A 207 8.40 -11.42 8.71
CA GLN A 207 8.09 -12.03 10.00
C GLN A 207 8.60 -11.18 11.17
N ARG A 208 9.80 -10.61 11.06
CA ARG A 208 10.36 -9.71 12.08
C ARG A 208 9.50 -8.45 12.25
N LEU A 209 9.06 -7.84 11.15
CA LEU A 209 8.21 -6.64 11.17
C LEU A 209 6.82 -6.94 11.73
N GLU A 210 6.22 -8.07 11.34
CA GLU A 210 4.90 -8.49 11.82
C GLU A 210 4.90 -8.71 13.35
N GLU A 211 5.96 -9.33 13.88
CA GLU A 211 6.11 -9.48 15.33
C GLU A 211 6.29 -8.14 16.05
N GLN A 212 7.02 -7.19 15.47
CA GLN A 212 7.15 -5.84 16.03
C GLN A 212 5.81 -5.11 16.02
N ASP A 213 5.08 -5.17 14.90
CA ASP A 213 3.76 -4.57 14.77
C ASP A 213 2.75 -5.21 15.73
N ARG A 214 2.82 -6.52 15.95
CA ARG A 214 2.00 -7.21 16.95
C ARG A 214 2.25 -6.64 18.35
N ARG A 215 3.52 -6.50 18.75
CA ARG A 215 3.89 -5.93 20.07
C ARG A 215 3.39 -4.48 20.22
N ILE A 216 3.61 -3.65 19.20
CA ILE A 216 3.18 -2.24 19.21
C ILE A 216 1.65 -2.15 19.27
N ARG A 217 0.94 -3.02 18.54
CA ARG A 217 -0.52 -3.06 18.53
C ARG A 217 -1.06 -3.45 19.90
N GLU A 218 -0.51 -4.49 20.52
CA GLU A 218 -0.86 -4.92 21.87
C GLU A 218 -0.61 -3.81 22.90
N GLU A 219 0.54 -3.16 22.86
CA GLU A 219 0.86 -2.03 23.74
C GLU A 219 -0.10 -0.84 23.54
N LYS A 220 -0.41 -0.51 22.29
CA LYS A 220 -1.34 0.57 21.95
C LYS A 220 -2.75 0.28 22.45
N GLU A 221 -3.22 -0.97 22.33
CA GLU A 221 -4.52 -1.38 22.87
C GLU A 221 -4.52 -1.29 24.40
N ARG A 222 -3.47 -1.74 25.09
CA ARG A 222 -3.35 -1.60 26.56
C ARG A 222 -3.41 -0.15 27.00
N ARG A 223 -2.62 0.73 26.38
CA ARG A 223 -2.65 2.18 26.66
C ARG A 223 -4.01 2.80 26.38
N ARG A 224 -4.70 2.37 25.31
CA ARG A 224 -6.05 2.85 24.98
C ARG A 224 -7.04 2.46 26.07
N LEU A 225 -7.03 1.20 26.52
CA LEU A 225 -7.90 0.72 27.60
C LEU A 225 -7.66 1.48 28.90
N GLU A 226 -6.40 1.63 29.31
CA GLU A 226 -6.04 2.41 30.51
C GLU A 226 -6.51 3.87 30.41
N HIS A 227 -6.36 4.49 29.23
CA HIS A 227 -6.80 5.87 29.02
C HIS A 227 -8.33 5.99 29.07
N LEU A 228 -9.06 5.04 28.48
CA LEU A 228 -10.52 4.99 28.54
C LEU A 228 -11.03 4.83 29.98
N GLU A 229 -10.39 3.97 30.78
CA GLU A 229 -10.73 3.82 32.19
C GLU A 229 -10.44 5.09 32.99
N LYS A 230 -9.30 5.75 32.76
CA LYS A 230 -8.97 7.04 33.39
C LYS A 230 -10.01 8.10 33.03
N LEU A 231 -10.39 8.22 31.76
CA LEU A 231 -11.42 9.15 31.31
C LEU A 231 -12.79 8.85 31.94
N ARG A 232 -13.16 7.58 32.07
CA ARG A 232 -14.40 7.17 32.74
C ARG A 232 -14.40 7.61 34.20
N LYS A 233 -13.34 7.32 34.93
CA LYS A 233 -13.18 7.76 36.33
C LYS A 233 -13.21 9.28 36.45
N GLN A 234 -12.54 10.00 35.55
CA GLN A 234 -12.58 11.47 35.52
C GLN A 234 -14.00 12.00 35.34
N LYS A 235 -14.78 11.44 34.40
CA LYS A 235 -16.19 11.81 34.22
C LYS A 235 -17.01 11.56 35.48
N GLU A 236 -16.90 10.37 36.06
CA GLU A 236 -17.60 10.02 37.30
C GLU A 236 -17.21 10.96 38.46
N THR A 237 -15.94 11.32 38.59
CA THR A 237 -15.49 12.29 39.60
C THR A 237 -16.00 13.70 39.32
N ALA A 238 -15.99 14.15 38.07
CA ALA A 238 -16.47 15.46 37.68
C ALA A 238 -17.97 15.59 37.95
N GLU A 239 -18.76 14.56 37.64
CA GLU A 239 -20.20 14.49 37.94
C GLU A 239 -20.46 14.52 39.45
N LYS A 240 -19.70 13.76 40.25
CA LYS A 240 -19.81 13.79 41.71
C LYS A 240 -19.49 15.17 42.29
N ILE A 241 -18.43 15.81 41.80
CA ILE A 241 -18.05 17.17 42.22
C ILE A 241 -19.13 18.17 41.82
N ALA A 242 -19.64 18.09 40.59
CA ALA A 242 -20.72 18.95 40.11
C ALA A 242 -22.01 18.77 40.93
N ALA A 243 -22.41 17.52 41.23
CA ALA A 243 -23.57 17.22 42.07
C ALA A 243 -23.39 17.74 43.50
N ARG A 244 -22.20 17.57 44.09
CA ARG A 244 -21.88 18.13 45.42
C ARG A 244 -21.96 19.66 45.42
N ALA A 245 -21.34 20.31 44.44
CA ALA A 245 -21.35 21.77 44.34
C ALA A 245 -22.78 22.30 44.12
N PHE A 246 -23.58 21.62 43.30
CA PHE A 246 -24.99 21.93 43.09
C PHE A 246 -25.80 21.79 44.38
N ALA A 247 -25.65 20.67 45.09
CA ALA A 247 -26.34 20.44 46.36
C ALA A 247 -25.94 21.48 47.40
N GLN A 248 -24.65 21.80 47.55
CA GLN A 248 -24.18 22.82 48.50
C GLN A 248 -24.79 24.18 48.21
N ARG A 249 -24.79 24.61 46.93
CA ARG A 249 -25.40 25.88 46.54
C ARG A 249 -26.91 25.87 46.77
N TYR A 250 -27.60 24.80 46.41
CA TYR A 250 -29.04 24.67 46.60
C TYR A 250 -29.44 24.67 48.08
N LEU A 251 -28.72 23.92 48.92
CA LEU A 251 -28.97 23.90 50.38
C LEU A 251 -28.64 25.24 51.03
N ALA A 252 -27.59 25.92 50.59
CA ALA A 252 -27.23 27.24 51.12
C ALA A 252 -28.35 28.27 50.93
N ASP A 253 -29.07 28.22 49.81
CA ASP A 253 -30.19 29.12 49.54
C ASP A 253 -31.52 28.61 50.15
N LEU A 254 -31.73 27.28 50.16
CA LEU A 254 -32.96 26.66 50.66
C LEU A 254 -33.09 26.74 52.18
N ILE A 255 -32.00 26.52 52.94
CA ILE A 255 -32.05 26.52 54.40
C ILE A 255 -32.57 27.87 54.93
N PRO A 256 -31.96 29.03 54.60
CA PRO A 256 -32.48 30.32 55.04
C PRO A 256 -33.91 30.59 54.56
N SER A 257 -34.25 30.21 53.33
CA SER A 257 -35.60 30.41 52.79
C SER A 257 -36.65 29.63 53.57
N VAL A 258 -36.39 28.36 53.89
CA VAL A 258 -37.32 27.53 54.68
C VAL A 258 -37.38 28.02 56.13
N PHE A 259 -36.24 28.36 56.74
CA PHE A 259 -36.22 28.91 58.11
C PHE A 259 -37.00 30.22 58.20
N ASN A 260 -36.84 31.14 57.25
CA ASN A 260 -37.60 32.39 57.20
C ASN A 260 -39.09 32.12 56.99
N ASN A 261 -39.47 31.24 56.05
CA ASN A 261 -40.89 30.87 55.87
C ASN A 261 -41.51 30.25 57.13
N LEU A 262 -40.75 29.42 57.86
CA LEU A 262 -41.22 28.75 59.06
C LEU A 262 -41.30 29.71 60.27
N HIS A 263 -40.40 30.69 60.31
CA HIS A 263 -40.46 31.82 61.23
C HIS A 263 -41.66 32.71 60.94
N ASP A 264 -41.88 33.09 59.67
CA ASP A 264 -43.02 33.91 59.23
C ASP A 264 -44.36 33.19 59.44
N SER A 265 -44.38 31.85 59.35
CA SER A 265 -45.55 31.02 59.66
C SER A 265 -45.82 30.89 61.17
N GLY A 266 -44.98 31.47 62.03
CA GLY A 266 -45.12 31.44 63.49
C GLY A 266 -44.86 30.07 64.14
N PHE A 267 -44.10 29.18 63.47
CA PHE A 267 -43.78 27.86 64.04
C PHE A 267 -42.67 27.96 65.10
N PHE A 268 -41.72 28.88 64.90
CA PHE A 268 -40.76 29.24 65.94
C PHE A 268 -41.40 30.30 66.83
N TYR A 269 -41.60 29.97 68.10
CA TYR A 269 -42.13 30.85 69.13
C TYR A 269 -41.12 30.99 70.25
N ASP A 270 -41.13 32.13 70.95
CA ASP A 270 -40.40 32.27 72.19
C ASP A 270 -41.12 31.46 73.27
N PRO A 271 -40.48 30.45 73.90
CA PRO A 271 -41.10 29.68 74.97
C PRO A 271 -41.60 30.57 76.11
N ILE A 272 -40.92 31.68 76.40
CA ILE A 272 -41.31 32.60 77.48
C ILE A 272 -42.60 33.33 77.12
N GLU A 273 -42.70 33.85 75.89
CA GLU A 273 -43.93 34.50 75.43
C GLU A 273 -45.10 33.51 75.44
N ARG A 274 -44.85 32.26 75.00
CA ARG A 274 -45.90 31.23 74.99
C ARG A 274 -46.35 30.84 76.38
N ASP A 275 -45.42 30.62 77.31
CA ASP A 275 -45.72 30.29 78.70
C ASP A 275 -46.48 31.43 79.39
N ILE A 276 -46.14 32.68 79.08
CA ILE A 276 -46.89 33.84 79.56
C ILE A 276 -48.34 33.82 79.00
N GLU A 277 -48.51 33.58 77.70
CA GLU A 277 -49.83 33.50 77.07
C GLU A 277 -50.68 32.33 77.59
N THR A 278 -50.09 31.15 77.79
CA THR A 278 -50.83 29.93 78.09
C THR A 278 -50.99 29.66 79.57
N GLU A 279 -50.04 30.07 80.42
CA GLU A 279 -50.07 29.78 81.85
C GLU A 279 -50.32 31.06 82.67
N PHE A 280 -49.50 32.09 82.48
CA PHE A 280 -49.54 33.29 83.32
C PHE A 280 -50.81 34.13 83.10
N LEU A 281 -51.18 34.41 81.85
CA LEU A 281 -52.37 35.24 81.56
C LEU A 281 -53.65 34.56 82.06
N PRO A 282 -53.91 33.26 81.82
CA PRO A 282 -55.08 32.59 82.38
C PRO A 282 -55.07 32.56 83.91
N TRP A 283 -53.91 32.31 84.53
CA TRP A 283 -53.76 32.36 85.98
C TRP A 283 -54.09 33.76 86.53
N LEU A 284 -53.53 34.82 85.95
CA LEU A 284 -53.78 36.20 86.35
C LEU A 284 -55.26 36.56 86.17
N MET A 285 -55.86 36.19 85.04
CA MET A 285 -57.28 36.43 84.78
C MET A 285 -58.16 35.69 85.79
N SER A 286 -57.79 34.47 86.19
CA SER A 286 -58.52 33.71 87.22
C SER A 286 -58.43 34.34 88.61
N GLU A 287 -57.25 34.86 88.99
CA GLU A 287 -57.07 35.55 90.27
C GLU A 287 -57.83 36.88 90.29
N VAL A 288 -57.80 37.63 89.18
CA VAL A 288 -58.61 38.85 89.02
C VAL A 288 -60.10 38.51 89.14
N GLU A 289 -60.56 37.42 88.51
CA GLU A 289 -61.93 36.96 88.63
C GLU A 289 -62.30 36.58 90.07
N GLU A 290 -61.44 35.86 90.80
CA GLU A 290 -61.64 35.58 92.23
C GLU A 290 -61.77 36.86 93.06
N THR A 291 -60.89 37.84 92.87
CA THR A 291 -60.98 39.10 93.63
C THR A 291 -62.24 39.87 93.29
N LEU A 292 -62.70 39.83 92.03
CA LEU A 292 -63.95 40.44 91.61
C LEU A 292 -65.15 39.70 92.21
N GLN A 293 -65.14 38.37 92.23
CA GLN A 293 -66.17 37.55 92.88
C GLN A 293 -66.23 37.82 94.38
N LYS A 294 -65.09 37.92 95.08
CA LYS A 294 -65.02 38.33 96.49
C LYS A 294 -65.63 39.73 96.71
N LYS A 295 -65.37 40.69 95.80
CA LYS A 295 -65.98 42.03 95.85
C LYS A 295 -67.48 42.02 95.55
N VAL A 296 -67.94 41.23 94.58
CA VAL A 296 -69.36 41.05 94.26
C VAL A 296 -70.08 40.40 95.43
N LEU A 297 -69.53 39.35 96.02
CA LEU A 297 -70.05 38.70 97.23
C LEU A 297 -70.11 39.68 98.41
N GLY A 298 -69.06 40.48 98.62
CA GLY A 298 -69.06 41.52 99.63
C GLY A 298 -70.17 42.55 99.41
N ARG A 299 -70.41 42.98 98.16
CA ARG A 299 -71.52 43.87 97.80
C ARG A 299 -72.88 43.21 98.00
N THR A 300 -73.07 41.96 97.59
CA THR A 300 -74.36 41.25 97.76
C THR A 300 -74.67 40.97 99.23
N MET A 301 -73.66 40.61 100.04
CA MET A 301 -73.79 40.48 101.49
C MET A 301 -74.15 41.82 102.12
N LEU A 302 -73.47 42.92 101.74
CA LEU A 302 -73.82 44.26 102.23
C LEU A 302 -75.24 44.65 101.84
N ASP A 303 -75.66 44.43 100.59
CA ASP A 303 -77.03 44.68 100.13
C ASP A 303 -78.06 43.84 100.89
N SER A 304 -77.75 42.57 101.18
CA SER A 304 -78.61 41.71 102.00
C SER A 304 -78.71 42.20 103.44
N LEU A 305 -77.61 42.69 104.00
CA LEU A 305 -77.56 43.23 105.36
C LEU A 305 -78.34 44.55 105.45
N ILE A 306 -78.22 45.40 104.42
CA ILE A 306 -79.05 46.60 104.27
C ILE A 306 -80.54 46.22 104.18
N ARG A 307 -80.92 45.21 103.39
CA ARG A 307 -82.31 44.73 103.34
C ARG A 307 -82.81 44.25 104.71
N VAL A 308 -82.04 43.41 105.41
CA VAL A 308 -82.41 42.92 106.75
C VAL A 308 -82.53 44.06 107.77
N VAL A 309 -81.64 45.05 107.73
CA VAL A 309 -81.73 46.22 108.61
C VAL A 309 -82.97 47.06 108.28
N VAL A 310 -83.30 47.23 107.00
CA VAL A 310 -84.50 47.94 106.56
C VAL A 310 -85.76 47.17 106.97
N GLU A 311 -85.80 45.84 106.82
CA GLU A 311 -86.90 44.98 107.28
C GLU A 311 -87.06 45.02 108.80
N LYS A 312 -85.97 44.88 109.58
CA LYS A 312 -86.02 45.02 111.04
C LYS A 312 -86.47 46.41 111.49
N ARG A 313 -86.05 47.47 110.80
CA ARG A 313 -86.52 48.85 111.07
C ARG A 313 -88.00 49.02 110.72
N LEU A 314 -88.49 48.34 109.67
CA LEU A 314 -89.90 48.32 109.30
C LEU A 314 -90.75 47.51 110.31
N ASP A 315 -90.19 46.41 110.83
CA ASP A 315 -90.78 45.58 111.89
C ASP A 315 -90.79 46.31 113.25
N GLU A 316 -89.72 47.02 113.61
CA GLU A 316 -89.66 47.92 114.78
C GLU A 316 -90.64 49.10 114.66
N PHE A 317 -90.91 49.59 113.44
CA PHE A 317 -91.96 50.59 113.21
C PHE A 317 -93.37 50.01 113.31
N SER A 318 -93.57 48.72 113.02
CA SER A 318 -94.87 48.06 113.05
C SER A 318 -95.22 47.44 114.42
N HIS A 319 -94.25 47.33 115.34
CA HIS A 319 -94.46 46.87 116.71
C HIS A 319 -93.83 47.82 117.76
N PRO A 320 -94.62 48.59 118.53
CA PRO A 320 -94.10 49.38 119.66
C PRO A 320 -94.00 48.50 120.92
N PRO A 321 -92.93 48.63 121.72
CA PRO A 321 -93.01 48.15 123.10
C PRO A 321 -92.46 49.12 124.16
N PRO A 322 -92.73 48.83 125.45
CA PRO A 322 -92.92 49.80 126.53
C PRO A 322 -91.74 49.91 127.53
N SER A 323 -92.02 50.68 128.58
CA SER A 323 -91.23 51.14 129.73
C SER A 323 -90.23 50.21 130.44
N ALA A 324 -89.05 50.77 130.70
CA ALA A 324 -88.24 50.81 131.94
C ALA A 324 -87.93 49.53 132.76
N GLN A 325 -86.64 49.21 132.96
CA GLN A 325 -85.88 49.40 134.24
C GLN A 325 -84.46 48.76 134.21
N THR A 326 -83.45 49.59 134.52
CA THR A 326 -82.24 49.41 135.38
C THR A 326 -81.58 48.03 135.62
N LYS A 327 -80.28 47.91 135.29
CA LYS A 327 -79.14 47.77 136.25
C LYS A 327 -77.77 47.83 135.53
N ALA A 328 -76.80 48.47 136.19
CA ALA A 328 -75.40 48.76 135.81
C ALA A 328 -74.43 47.66 136.36
N PRO A 329 -73.08 47.85 136.42
CA PRO A 329 -72.04 48.17 135.41
C PRO A 329 -70.75 47.28 135.55
N ALA A 330 -69.64 47.68 134.89
CA ALA A 330 -68.23 47.22 134.96
C ALA A 330 -67.85 46.09 133.97
N GLU A 331 -66.68 46.01 133.32
CA GLU A 331 -65.32 46.54 133.56
C GLU A 331 -64.48 46.29 132.26
N GLU A 332 -63.56 47.19 131.87
CA GLU A 332 -62.38 46.86 131.02
C GLU A 332 -61.28 46.20 131.92
N PRO A 333 -59.99 45.91 131.54
CA PRO A 333 -59.20 46.08 130.30
C PRO A 333 -58.12 44.98 130.01
N GLY A 334 -57.22 45.22 129.03
CA GLY A 334 -55.81 44.72 128.99
C GLY A 334 -55.50 43.66 127.91
N ALA A 335 -54.70 43.88 126.84
CA ALA A 335 -53.29 44.27 126.71
C ALA A 335 -52.25 43.20 127.10
N THR A 336 -51.52 42.65 126.11
CA THR A 336 -50.07 42.27 126.10
C THR A 336 -49.67 42.06 124.62
N ASP A 337 -48.82 42.87 124.00
CA ASP A 337 -47.35 42.92 124.01
C ASP A 337 -46.62 41.62 123.62
N ALA A 338 -45.97 41.63 122.44
CA ALA A 338 -44.56 41.24 122.21
C ALA A 338 -44.23 41.15 120.70
N ALA A 339 -43.39 42.06 120.23
CA ALA A 339 -42.62 41.98 118.97
C ALA A 339 -41.37 41.05 119.15
N PRO A 340 -40.32 41.04 118.29
CA PRO A 340 -40.13 41.46 116.88
C PRO A 340 -39.25 40.48 116.04
N LYS A 341 -39.05 40.82 114.74
CA LYS A 341 -37.79 40.83 113.92
C LYS A 341 -38.13 40.47 112.46
N ILE A 342 -38.13 41.40 111.50
CA ILE A 342 -36.99 42.07 110.82
C ILE A 342 -36.08 41.09 110.06
N SER A 343 -36.22 41.09 108.73
CA SER A 343 -35.13 41.37 107.77
C SER A 343 -35.70 41.52 106.35
N GLY A 344 -35.63 42.72 105.77
CA GLY A 344 -35.45 42.93 104.32
C GLY A 344 -34.06 42.44 103.89
N GLU A 345 -33.63 42.40 102.64
CA GLU A 345 -33.91 43.11 101.39
C GLU A 345 -33.39 42.17 100.26
N ALA A 346 -34.10 42.03 99.15
CA ALA A 346 -33.78 42.63 97.83
C ALA A 346 -32.60 41.99 97.05
N ASP A 347 -32.99 41.48 95.86
CA ASP A 347 -32.46 41.84 94.54
C ASP A 347 -31.60 40.85 93.71
N ALA A 348 -32.04 40.80 92.45
CA ALA A 348 -31.31 40.71 91.18
C ALA A 348 -30.52 39.46 90.73
N ALA A 349 -31.03 38.95 89.60
CA ALA A 349 -30.33 38.68 88.33
C ALA A 349 -29.50 37.39 88.19
N ASP A 350 -29.95 36.59 87.22
CA ASP A 350 -29.34 35.38 86.68
C ASP A 350 -28.84 35.64 85.23
N GLN A 351 -27.84 34.84 84.85
CA GLN A 351 -27.23 34.58 83.51
C GLN A 351 -26.19 35.58 82.94
N PRO A 352 -25.26 35.18 82.02
CA PRO A 352 -25.14 33.90 81.29
C PRO A 352 -23.70 33.29 81.09
N ALA A 353 -23.70 32.05 80.59
CA ALA A 353 -22.90 31.41 79.51
C ALA A 353 -21.33 31.45 79.41
N ALA A 354 -20.81 30.22 79.20
CA ALA A 354 -19.92 29.76 78.12
C ALA A 354 -18.40 29.55 78.32
N GLU A 355 -17.91 28.58 77.53
CA GLU A 355 -16.53 28.16 77.16
C GLU A 355 -15.89 27.07 78.05
N LYS A 356 -15.85 25.78 77.64
CA LYS A 356 -15.06 25.10 76.58
C LYS A 356 -13.54 25.16 76.79
N GLU A 357 -12.95 24.02 77.15
CA GLU A 357 -11.72 23.50 76.54
C GLU A 357 -11.49 22.02 76.96
N GLU A 358 -11.53 21.12 75.99
CA GLU A 358 -11.14 19.72 76.09
C GLU A 358 -10.03 19.52 75.05
N THR A 359 -8.80 19.26 75.53
CA THR A 359 -7.61 19.09 74.68
C THR A 359 -7.45 17.63 74.32
N ASP A 360 -7.45 17.34 73.02
CA ASP A 360 -7.20 16.03 72.44
C ASP A 360 -5.83 15.98 71.72
N GLN A 361 -5.20 14.81 71.74
CA GLN A 361 -3.84 14.52 71.28
C GLN A 361 -3.74 14.35 69.75
N PRO A 362 -2.55 14.50 69.11
CA PRO A 362 -2.38 14.22 67.69
C PRO A 362 -1.94 12.77 67.42
N VAL A 363 -2.58 12.14 66.43
CA VAL A 363 -2.18 10.86 65.83
C VAL A 363 -1.56 11.08 64.45
N ALA A 364 -0.48 10.33 64.22
CA ALA A 364 0.44 10.18 63.10
C ALA A 364 -0.04 10.40 61.65
N GLU A 365 0.84 11.02 60.88
CA GLU A 365 0.93 10.98 59.41
C GLU A 365 1.63 9.69 58.94
N GLU A 366 1.06 9.01 57.94
CA GLU A 366 1.72 8.00 57.11
C GLU A 366 1.82 8.54 55.67
N GLU A 367 3.04 8.67 55.16
CA GLU A 367 3.33 8.90 53.74
C GLU A 367 3.41 7.56 52.97
N PRO A 368 2.98 7.50 51.70
CA PRO A 368 3.14 6.31 50.86
C PRO A 368 4.48 6.29 50.11
N SER A 369 5.13 5.13 50.07
CA SER A 369 6.20 4.77 49.11
C SER A 369 5.64 4.13 47.86
#